data_AF-A0A5R2MUH2-F1
#
_entry.id   AF-A0A5R2MUH2-F1
#
_cell.length_a   1.000
_cell.length_b   1.000
_cell.length_c   1.000
_cell.angle_alpha   90.00
_cell.angle_beta   90.00
_cell.angle_gamma   90.00
#
_symmetry.space_group_name_H-M   'P 1'
#
loop_
_entity.id
_entity.type
_entity.pdbx_description
1 polymer ?
#
loop_
_entity_poly.entity_id
_entity_poly.type
_entity_poly.pdbx_seq_one_letter_code
_entity_poly.pdbx_strand_id
1 'polypeptide(L)'
;AAEVSQRIAEAVFAAMVQALPNKVTAAPAGSSGNFALGGSDPARGRDYVMYQISGGGYGGNSGHDGLTNGCSTIGISKSPPVEIMEQAFPVLYRHYALREGS
;
A
#
# COMPACT_ATOMS: atom_id res chain seq x y z
N ALA A 1 -8.04 -3.85 2.65
CA ALA A 1 -8.94 -2.70 2.46
C ALA A 1 -9.93 -3.00 1.34
N ALA A 2 -11.00 -2.21 1.18
CA ALA A 2 -11.94 -2.41 0.08
C ALA A 2 -11.37 -1.83 -1.23
N GLU A 3 -10.72 -2.68 -2.03
CA GLU A 3 -10.11 -2.33 -3.33
C GLU A 3 -11.07 -1.54 -4.24
N VAL A 4 -12.35 -1.93 -4.28
CA VAL A 4 -13.38 -1.28 -5.11
C VAL A 4 -13.60 0.18 -4.69
N SER A 5 -13.69 0.45 -3.39
CA SER A 5 -13.93 1.82 -2.90
C SER A 5 -12.78 2.76 -3.24
N GLN A 6 -11.54 2.29 -3.19
CA GLN A 6 -10.35 3.07 -3.56
C GLN A 6 -10.38 3.44 -5.05
N ARG A 7 -10.77 2.49 -5.91
CA ARG A 7 -10.90 2.71 -7.36
C ARG A 7 -11.98 3.74 -7.70
N ILE A 8 -13.08 3.75 -6.94
CA ILE A 8 -14.12 4.79 -7.07
C ILE A 8 -13.55 6.16 -6.74
N ALA A 9 -12.79 6.28 -5.64
CA ALA A 9 -12.16 7.55 -5.28
C ALA A 9 -11.18 8.04 -6.37
N GLU A 10 -10.36 7.15 -6.93
CA GLU A 10 -9.47 7.49 -8.06
C GLU A 10 -10.24 8.02 -9.28
N ALA A 11 -11.37 7.38 -9.63
CA ALA A 11 -12.20 7.83 -10.74
C ALA A 11 -12.77 9.23 -10.50
N VAL A 12 -13.15 9.56 -9.26
CA VAL A 12 -13.59 10.90 -8.86
C VAL A 12 -12.44 11.91 -8.99
N PHE A 13 -11.25 11.59 -8.47
CA PHE A 13 -10.08 12.47 -8.61
C PHE A 13 -9.72 12.73 -10.08
N ALA A 14 -9.74 11.69 -10.91
CA ALA A 14 -9.49 11.78 -12.34
C ALA A 14 -10.54 12.65 -13.07
N ALA A 15 -11.82 12.56 -12.68
CA ALA A 15 -12.87 13.41 -13.25
C ALA A 15 -12.73 14.88 -12.82
N MET A 16 -12.34 15.12 -11.56
CA MET A 16 -12.21 16.48 -11.02
C MET A 16 -11.00 17.25 -11.54
N VAL A 17 -9.94 16.56 -11.99
CA VAL A 17 -8.70 17.22 -12.45
C VAL A 17 -8.94 18.18 -13.62
N GLN A 18 -9.92 17.89 -14.48
CA GLN A 18 -10.28 18.76 -15.60
C GLN A 18 -10.94 20.06 -15.13
N ALA A 19 -11.78 19.97 -14.10
CA ALA A 19 -12.53 21.11 -13.59
C ALA A 19 -11.72 21.97 -12.60
N LEU A 20 -10.81 21.35 -11.84
CA LEU A 20 -10.06 21.98 -10.75
C LEU A 20 -8.56 21.64 -10.81
N PRO A 21 -7.88 21.93 -11.93
CA PRO A 21 -6.51 21.44 -12.18
C PRO A 21 -5.47 21.90 -11.15
N ASN A 22 -5.70 23.05 -10.51
CA ASN A 22 -4.78 23.64 -9.52
C ASN A 22 -5.13 23.30 -8.07
N LYS A 23 -6.15 22.47 -7.83
CA LYS A 23 -6.61 22.11 -6.47
C LYS A 23 -6.64 20.60 -6.22
N VAL A 24 -6.61 19.80 -7.28
CA VAL A 24 -6.80 18.35 -7.22
C VAL A 24 -5.49 17.66 -7.54
N THR A 25 -5.21 16.55 -6.85
CA THR A 25 -4.07 15.69 -7.15
C THR A 25 -4.45 14.67 -8.22
N ALA A 26 -3.46 14.13 -8.93
CA ALA A 26 -3.66 12.92 -9.70
C ALA A 26 -4.03 11.74 -8.77
N ALA A 27 -4.60 10.69 -9.37
CA ALA A 27 -5.08 9.53 -8.64
C ALA A 27 -3.93 8.81 -7.88
N PRO A 28 -4.13 8.38 -6.63
CA PRO A 28 -3.18 7.53 -5.90
C PRO A 28 -3.23 6.08 -6.39
N ALA A 29 -2.28 5.24 -5.99
CA ALA A 29 -2.09 3.85 -6.46
C ALA A 29 -3.31 2.89 -6.31
N GLY A 30 -4.39 3.32 -5.65
CA GLY A 30 -5.70 2.67 -5.77
C GLY A 30 -5.84 1.27 -5.15
N SER A 31 -4.79 0.81 -4.48
CA SER A 31 -4.73 -0.49 -3.82
C SER A 31 -4.06 -0.33 -2.46
N SER A 32 -4.25 -1.31 -1.58
CA SER A 32 -3.51 -1.41 -0.32
C SER A 32 -2.33 -2.38 -0.40
N GLY A 33 -1.98 -2.85 -1.61
CA GLY A 33 -0.84 -3.75 -1.82
C GLY A 33 -0.92 -4.99 -0.92
N ASN A 34 -2.11 -5.59 -0.82
CA ASN A 34 -2.35 -6.68 0.11
C ASN A 34 -1.60 -7.93 -0.35
N PHE A 35 -0.74 -8.46 0.53
CA PHE A 35 -0.01 -9.69 0.33
C PHE A 35 -0.35 -10.65 1.47
N ALA A 36 -0.85 -11.83 1.13
CA ALA A 36 -1.14 -12.87 2.08
C ALA A 36 -0.31 -14.12 1.78
N LEU A 37 0.24 -14.72 2.82
CA LEU A 37 1.02 -15.95 2.75
C LEU A 37 0.57 -16.89 3.87
N GLY A 38 0.13 -18.09 3.51
CA GLY A 38 -0.21 -19.14 4.46
C GLY A 38 0.85 -20.23 4.48
N GLY A 39 0.98 -20.92 5.61
CA GLY A 39 1.87 -22.07 5.72
C GLY A 39 1.85 -22.70 7.11
N SER A 40 2.82 -23.58 7.32
CA SER A 40 3.10 -24.20 8.62
C SER A 40 4.46 -23.74 9.13
N ASP A 41 4.59 -23.51 10.44
CA ASP A 41 5.82 -23.19 11.16
C ASP A 41 6.21 -24.44 11.98
N PRO A 42 7.07 -25.34 11.44
CA PRO A 42 7.46 -26.58 12.12
C PRO A 42 8.27 -26.31 13.39
N ALA A 43 9.01 -25.20 13.44
CA ALA A 43 9.82 -24.84 14.61
C ALA A 43 8.94 -24.49 15.81
N ARG A 44 7.75 -23.92 15.56
CA ARG A 44 6.75 -23.59 16.59
C ARG A 44 5.57 -24.56 16.66
N GLY A 45 5.53 -25.56 15.77
CA GLY A 45 4.46 -26.56 15.70
C GLY A 45 3.07 -25.96 15.45
N ARG A 46 2.95 -24.90 14.65
CA ARG A 46 1.67 -24.20 14.37
C ARG A 46 1.50 -23.85 12.91
N ASP A 47 0.26 -23.78 12.45
CA ASP A 47 -0.06 -23.17 11.16
C ASP A 47 -0.17 -21.64 11.29
N TYR A 48 0.04 -20.93 10.18
CA TYR A 48 -0.03 -19.47 10.16
C TYR A 48 -0.65 -18.93 8.87
N VAL A 49 -1.25 -17.75 9.02
CA VAL A 49 -1.62 -16.86 7.92
C VAL A 49 -0.95 -15.52 8.19
N MET A 50 0.02 -15.19 7.36
CA MET A 50 0.69 -13.90 7.35
C MET A 50 -0.06 -12.96 6.41
N TYR A 51 -0.32 -11.75 6.89
CA TYR A 51 -0.91 -10.68 6.09
C TYR A 51 -0.01 -9.45 6.16
N GLN A 52 0.46 -9.00 5.01
CA GLN A 52 1.24 -7.79 4.85
C GLN A 52 0.50 -6.84 3.93
N ILE A 53 0.63 -5.56 4.22
CA ILE A 53 0.16 -4.47 3.37
C ILE A 53 1.34 -3.59 3.05
N SER A 54 1.41 -3.14 1.79
CA SER A 54 2.34 -2.11 1.36
C SER A 54 1.59 -0.84 1.02
N GLY A 55 2.24 0.30 1.23
CA GLY A 55 1.76 1.55 0.65
C GLY A 55 1.90 1.55 -0.87
N GLY A 56 1.46 2.66 -1.48
CA GLY A 56 1.60 2.93 -2.90
C GLY A 56 1.91 4.41 -3.16
N GLY A 57 2.30 4.72 -4.39
CA GLY A 57 2.53 6.11 -4.79
C GLY A 57 1.23 6.92 -4.84
N TYR A 58 1.28 8.18 -4.46
CA TYR A 58 0.20 9.13 -4.68
C TYR A 58 0.46 9.88 -5.97
N GLY A 59 -0.61 10.30 -6.66
CA GLY A 59 -0.46 11.21 -7.79
C GLY A 59 0.00 12.60 -7.33
N GLY A 60 0.89 13.22 -8.11
CA GLY A 60 1.31 14.61 -7.88
C GLY A 60 0.19 15.61 -8.12
N ASN A 61 0.48 16.89 -7.87
CA ASN A 61 -0.42 17.99 -8.20
C ASN A 61 0.32 19.14 -8.87
N SER A 62 -0.37 20.24 -9.15
CA SER A 62 0.17 21.41 -9.85
C SER A 62 1.38 22.07 -9.16
N GLY A 63 1.59 21.84 -7.86
CA GLY A 63 2.63 22.49 -7.07
C GLY A 63 3.74 21.58 -6.57
N HIS A 64 3.53 20.25 -6.54
CA HIS A 64 4.53 19.32 -6.04
C HIS A 64 4.27 17.86 -6.50
N ASP A 65 5.31 17.05 -6.35
CA ASP A 65 5.28 15.62 -6.60
C ASP A 65 4.36 14.86 -5.63
N GLY A 66 3.98 13.66 -6.03
CA GLY A 66 3.17 12.77 -5.20
C GLY A 66 3.95 12.17 -4.04
N LEU A 67 3.23 11.71 -3.01
CA LEU A 67 3.82 10.99 -1.88
C LEU A 67 4.28 9.59 -2.30
N THR A 68 5.53 9.25 -2.02
CA THR A 68 6.03 7.89 -2.18
C THR A 68 5.58 6.99 -1.02
N ASN A 69 5.12 5.77 -1.34
CA ASN A 69 4.73 4.75 -0.35
C ASN A 69 3.71 5.24 0.70
N GLY A 70 2.70 6.01 0.24
CA GLY A 70 1.57 6.46 1.04
C GLY A 70 0.62 5.31 1.41
N CYS A 71 -0.17 5.53 2.46
CA CYS A 71 -1.24 4.60 2.89
C CYS A 71 -2.33 4.48 1.81
N SER A 72 -3.23 3.50 1.92
CA SER A 72 -4.44 3.52 1.09
C SER A 72 -5.26 4.79 1.30
N THR A 73 -5.84 5.29 0.20
CA THR A 73 -6.64 6.55 0.16
C THR A 73 -7.79 6.58 1.17
N ILE A 74 -8.33 5.41 1.52
CA ILE A 74 -9.50 5.25 2.40
C ILE A 74 -9.11 4.46 3.66
N GLY A 75 -7.83 4.50 4.05
CA GLY A 75 -7.30 3.80 5.20
C GLY A 75 -6.24 4.59 5.94
N ILE A 76 -5.81 4.05 7.09
CA ILE A 76 -4.73 4.60 7.94
C ILE A 76 -3.65 3.55 8.25
N SER A 77 -3.70 2.41 7.55
CA SER A 77 -2.85 1.26 7.83
C SER A 77 -1.41 1.49 7.37
N LYS A 78 -0.46 0.95 8.14
CA LYS A 78 0.97 1.06 7.87
C LYS A 78 1.57 -0.32 7.63
N SER A 79 2.62 -0.39 6.81
CA SER A 79 3.40 -1.62 6.70
C SER A 79 3.96 -2.01 8.09
N PRO A 80 3.77 -3.27 8.52
CA PRO A 80 4.32 -3.73 9.78
C PRO A 80 5.87 -3.72 9.73
N PRO A 81 6.55 -3.45 10.85
CA PRO A 81 8.01 -3.51 10.89
C PRO A 81 8.53 -4.90 10.52
N VAL A 82 9.59 -4.97 9.73
CA VAL A 82 10.16 -6.23 9.24
C VAL A 82 10.58 -7.14 10.39
N GLU A 83 11.16 -6.60 11.47
CA GLU A 83 11.61 -7.38 12.63
C GLU A 83 10.43 -8.10 13.31
N ILE A 84 9.27 -7.44 13.39
CA ILE A 84 8.05 -8.03 13.96
C ILE A 84 7.53 -9.15 13.07
N MET A 85 7.62 -8.98 11.75
CA MET A 85 7.18 -9.99 10.80
C MET A 85 8.07 -11.25 10.86
N GLU A 86 9.39 -11.09 10.91
CA GLU A 86 10.35 -12.20 11.06
C GLU A 86 10.24 -12.90 12.42
N GLN A 87 9.91 -12.15 13.48
CA GLN A 87 9.63 -12.75 14.78
C GLN A 87 8.33 -13.56 14.79
N ALA A 88 7.29 -13.08 14.11
CA ALA A 88 5.97 -13.70 14.14
C ALA A 88 5.81 -14.88 13.17
N PHE A 89 6.50 -14.86 12.02
CA PHE A 89 6.31 -15.81 10.92
C PHE A 89 7.65 -16.40 10.48
N PRO A 90 7.67 -17.63 9.92
CA PRO A 90 8.90 -18.26 9.42
C PRO A 90 9.29 -17.69 8.04
N VAL A 91 9.47 -16.37 7.98
CA VAL A 91 9.88 -15.62 6.78
C VAL A 91 11.11 -14.78 7.11
N LEU A 92 11.91 -14.49 6.09
CA LEU A 92 13.09 -13.63 6.20
C LEU A 92 13.06 -12.59 5.08
N TYR A 93 13.08 -11.32 5.43
CA TYR A 93 13.13 -10.20 4.49
C TYR A 93 14.59 -9.97 4.07
N ARG A 94 14.91 -10.29 2.81
CA ARG A 94 16.25 -10.00 2.28
C ARG A 94 16.44 -8.55 1.86
N HIS A 95 15.35 -7.87 1.52
CA HIS A 95 15.37 -6.51 1.01
C HIS A 95 14.03 -5.81 1.29
N TYR A 96 14.10 -4.58 1.79
CA TYR A 96 12.96 -3.70 1.98
C TYR A 96 13.39 -2.28 1.63
N ALA A 97 12.86 -1.73 0.55
CA ALA A 97 13.22 -0.41 0.05
C ALA A 97 12.06 0.19 -0.77
N LEU A 98 12.18 1.48 -1.08
CA LEU A 98 11.33 2.13 -2.09
C LEU A 98 11.61 1.52 -3.46
N ARG A 99 10.59 1.47 -4.32
CA ARG A 99 10.72 0.94 -5.68
C ARG A 99 11.20 2.05 -6.61
N GLU A 100 12.48 2.00 -6.98
CA GLU A 100 13.03 2.92 -7.98
C GLU A 100 12.38 2.72 -9.37
N GLY A 101 11.99 3.83 -10.00
CA GLY A 101 11.40 3.86 -11.34
C GLY A 101 9.96 3.33 -11.44
N SER A 102 9.23 3.26 -10.32
CA SER A 102 7.80 2.88 -10.30
C SER A 102 6.87 3.99 -10.76
#